data_AF-A0A2C6M6U0-F1
#
_entry.id   AF-A0A2C6M6U0-F1
#
_cell.length_a   1.000
_cell.length_b   1.000
_cell.length_c   1.000
_cell.angle_alpha   90.00
_cell.angle_beta   90.00
_cell.angle_gamma   90.00
#
_symmetry.space_group_name_H-M   'P 1'
#
loop_
_entity.id
_entity.type
_entity.pdbx_description
1 polymer ?
#
loop_
_entity_poly.entity_id
_entity_poly.type
_entity_poly.pdbx_seq_one_letter_code
_entity_poly.pdbx_strand_id
1 'polypeptide(L)'
;MGLIFEGLREAGVRLPRNVGQAISIVGALVIGQAAVSAGLISAPTVIVTALTGIASFISPSQSEAQLLIRIFYTLVAGFLGFFGLFMGNILVIMHMASLRSFRVPYLSPLAPLWHGDLKDSLVRAPWWFMTNRPRLNGLQNIRRAGITKPPGPAGGEEEMG
;
A
#
# COMPACT_ATOMS: atom_id res chain seq x y z
N MET A 1 -20.06 7.34 1.78
CA MET A 1 -20.08 5.84 1.78
C MET A 1 -18.94 5.18 2.53
N GLY A 2 -17.70 5.71 2.51
CA GLY A 2 -16.54 5.01 3.11
C GLY A 2 -16.70 4.59 4.58
N LEU A 3 -17.33 5.40 5.43
CA LEU A 3 -17.58 5.06 6.83
C LEU A 3 -18.55 3.89 7.00
N ILE A 4 -19.61 3.84 6.18
CA ILE A 4 -20.59 2.76 6.18
C ILE A 4 -19.93 1.45 5.72
N PHE A 5 -19.09 1.52 4.68
CA PHE A 5 -18.33 0.37 4.21
C PHE A 5 -17.41 -0.21 5.30
N GLU A 6 -16.70 0.66 6.04
CA GLU A 6 -15.84 0.19 7.14
C GLU A 6 -16.66 -0.40 8.29
N GLY A 7 -17.79 0.22 8.64
CA GLY A 7 -18.71 -0.33 9.65
C GLY A 7 -19.25 -1.71 9.27
N LEU A 8 -19.66 -1.89 8.01
CA LEU A 8 -20.09 -3.20 7.49
C LEU A 8 -18.95 -4.22 7.49
N ARG A 9 -17.73 -3.80 7.18
CA ARG A 9 -16.53 -4.65 7.19
C ARG A 9 -16.18 -5.10 8.60
N GLU A 10 -16.12 -4.19 9.56
CA GLU A 10 -15.80 -4.47 10.96
C GLU A 10 -16.88 -5.35 11.61
N ALA A 11 -18.16 -5.09 11.30
CA ALA A 11 -19.26 -5.94 11.70
C ALA A 11 -19.17 -7.34 11.08
N GLY A 12 -18.80 -7.43 9.80
CA GLY A 12 -18.63 -8.71 9.10
C GLY A 12 -17.52 -9.59 9.68
N VAL A 13 -16.44 -8.97 10.19
CA VAL A 13 -15.33 -9.69 10.84
C VAL A 13 -15.68 -10.11 12.27
N ARG A 14 -16.49 -9.32 12.98
CA ARG A 14 -16.86 -9.59 14.39
C ARG A 14 -18.03 -10.56 14.56
N LEU A 15 -18.84 -10.77 13.53
CA LEU A 15 -20.02 -11.64 13.58
C LEU A 15 -19.73 -13.05 13.04
N PRO A 16 -20.52 -14.07 13.46
CA PRO A 16 -20.44 -15.41 12.87
C PRO A 16 -20.63 -15.37 11.35
N ARG A 17 -19.88 -16.20 10.60
CA ARG A 17 -19.81 -16.17 9.13
C ARG A 17 -21.16 -15.96 8.42
N ASN A 18 -22.19 -16.71 8.82
CA ASN A 18 -23.50 -16.68 8.17
C ASN A 18 -24.22 -15.34 8.37
N VAL A 19 -24.07 -14.74 9.55
CA VAL A 19 -24.68 -13.44 9.90
C VAL A 19 -23.88 -12.28 9.29
N GLY A 20 -22.54 -12.36 9.36
CA GLY A 20 -21.65 -11.37 8.76
C GLY A 20 -21.82 -11.25 7.25
N GLN A 21 -21.99 -12.38 6.54
CA GLN A 21 -22.25 -12.38 5.10
C GLN A 21 -23.62 -11.77 4.77
N ALA A 22 -24.67 -12.13 5.51
CA ALA A 22 -26.01 -11.57 5.28
C ALA A 22 -26.04 -10.05 5.49
N ILE A 23 -25.44 -9.54 6.56
CA ILE A 23 -25.37 -8.10 6.85
C ILE A 23 -24.52 -7.36 5.81
N SER A 24 -23.41 -7.94 5.36
CA SER A 24 -22.57 -7.33 4.31
C SER A 24 -23.33 -7.19 2.98
N ILE A 25 -24.07 -8.23 2.56
CA ILE A 25 -24.86 -8.21 1.32
C ILE A 25 -26.01 -7.20 1.42
N VAL A 26 -26.81 -7.29 2.49
CA VAL A 26 -27.96 -6.39 2.70
C VAL A 26 -27.48 -4.95 2.87
N GLY A 27 -26.45 -4.72 3.68
CA GLY A 27 -25.89 -3.40 3.92
C GLY A 27 -25.32 -2.75 2.66
N ALA A 28 -24.51 -3.47 1.88
CA ALA A 28 -23.91 -2.92 0.67
C ALA A 28 -24.96 -2.62 -0.42
N LEU A 29 -25.92 -3.53 -0.64
CA LEU A 29 -26.91 -3.40 -1.71
C LEU A 29 -28.03 -2.42 -1.32
N VAL A 30 -28.67 -2.60 -0.16
CA VAL A 30 -29.85 -1.81 0.23
C VAL A 30 -29.45 -0.38 0.54
N ILE A 31 -28.38 -0.15 1.31
CA ILE A 31 -27.93 1.21 1.64
C ILE A 31 -27.35 1.89 0.39
N GLY A 32 -26.63 1.15 -0.44
CA GLY A 32 -26.08 1.67 -1.70
C GLY A 32 -27.18 2.14 -2.66
N GLN A 33 -28.19 1.30 -2.90
CA GLN A 33 -29.33 1.64 -3.75
C GLN A 33 -30.16 2.78 -3.15
N ALA A 34 -30.48 2.72 -1.86
CA ALA A 34 -31.25 3.77 -1.20
C ALA A 34 -30.56 5.14 -1.28
N ALA A 35 -29.24 5.19 -1.10
CA ALA A 35 -28.49 6.45 -1.17
C ALA A 35 -28.40 7.03 -2.59
N VAL A 36 -28.31 6.18 -3.62
CA VAL A 36 -28.35 6.62 -5.02
C VAL A 36 -29.74 7.12 -5.38
N SER A 37 -30.79 6.37 -5.04
CA SER A 37 -32.18 6.74 -5.29
C SER A 37 -32.62 8.00 -4.53
N ALA A 38 -32.09 8.22 -3.32
CA ALA A 38 -32.31 9.43 -2.54
C ALA A 38 -31.52 10.64 -3.06
N GLY A 39 -30.69 10.48 -4.09
CA GLY A 39 -29.88 11.56 -4.65
C GLY A 39 -28.75 12.04 -3.74
N LEU A 40 -28.46 11.33 -2.65
CA LEU A 40 -27.39 11.69 -1.72
C LEU A 40 -26.01 11.53 -2.37
N ILE A 41 -25.87 10.59 -3.31
CA ILE A 41 -24.59 10.21 -3.90
C ILE A 41 -24.78 9.76 -5.36
N SER A 42 -23.82 10.06 -6.23
CA SER A 42 -23.83 9.60 -7.62
C SER A 42 -23.44 8.13 -7.77
N ALA A 43 -24.02 7.43 -8.75
CA ALA A 43 -23.69 6.03 -9.05
C ALA A 43 -22.18 5.78 -9.32
N PRO A 44 -21.46 6.64 -10.06
CA PRO A 44 -20.02 6.49 -10.24
C PRO A 44 -19.23 6.46 -8.91
N THR A 45 -19.61 7.30 -7.93
CA THR A 45 -18.95 7.32 -6.62
C THR A 45 -19.12 6.00 -5.88
N VAL A 46 -20.29 5.36 -5.99
CA VAL A 46 -20.55 4.04 -5.37
C VAL A 46 -19.67 2.97 -5.99
N ILE A 47 -19.54 2.96 -7.31
CA ILE A 47 -18.69 2.00 -8.04
C ILE A 47 -17.22 2.14 -7.62
N VAL A 48 -16.69 3.36 -7.60
CA VAL A 48 -15.30 3.63 -7.18
C VAL A 48 -15.05 3.21 -5.73
N THR A 49 -16.01 3.46 -4.83
CA THR A 49 -15.89 3.08 -3.42
C THR A 49 -15.92 1.55 -3.24
N ALA A 50 -16.78 0.84 -3.99
CA ALA A 50 -16.85 -0.63 -3.95
C ALA A 50 -15.56 -1.28 -4.45
N LEU A 51 -14.99 -0.79 -5.57
CA LEU A 51 -13.71 -1.25 -6.09
C LEU A 51 -12.57 -1.04 -5.09
N THR A 52 -12.53 0.14 -4.45
CA THR A 52 -11.54 0.47 -3.42
C THR A 52 -11.67 -0.45 -2.21
N GLY A 53 -12.90 -0.75 -1.80
CA GLY A 53 -13.20 -1.70 -0.73
C GLY A 53 -12.71 -3.12 -1.02
N ILE A 54 -12.96 -3.62 -2.24
CA ILE A 54 -12.50 -4.94 -2.69
C ILE A 54 -10.96 -4.97 -2.75
N ALA A 55 -10.34 -3.94 -3.33
CA ALA A 55 -8.88 -3.83 -3.43
C ALA A 55 -8.20 -3.80 -2.05
N SER A 56 -8.88 -3.29 -1.02
CA SER A 56 -8.34 -3.27 0.35
C SER A 56 -8.13 -4.68 0.93
N PHE A 57 -8.82 -5.71 0.42
CA PHE A 57 -8.60 -7.10 0.83
C PHE A 57 -7.39 -7.77 0.15
N ILE A 58 -6.83 -7.15 -0.90
CA ILE A 58 -5.59 -7.64 -1.54
C ILE A 58 -4.38 -7.35 -0.63
N SER A 59 -4.45 -6.31 0.20
CA SER A 59 -3.40 -5.98 1.16
C SER A 59 -3.52 -6.87 2.41
N PRO A 60 -2.56 -7.78 2.67
CA PRO A 60 -2.64 -8.69 3.81
C PRO A 60 -2.43 -7.99 5.16
N SER A 61 -1.75 -6.84 5.18
CA SER A 61 -1.52 -6.03 6.38
C SER A 61 -2.39 -4.77 6.34
N GLN A 62 -3.67 -4.93 6.67
CA GLN A 62 -4.55 -3.80 6.97
C GLN A 62 -4.10 -3.18 8.30
N SER A 63 -3.34 -2.10 8.22
CA SER A 63 -2.88 -1.36 9.38
C SER A 63 -3.93 -0.33 9.81
N GLU A 64 -4.09 -0.11 11.12
CA GLU A 64 -4.89 1.00 11.68
C GLU A 64 -4.52 2.36 11.06
N ALA A 65 -3.27 2.50 10.60
CA ALA A 65 -2.80 3.68 9.88
C ALA A 65 -3.57 3.94 8.57
N GLN A 66 -4.03 2.91 7.87
CA GLN A 66 -4.79 3.06 6.62
C GLN A 66 -6.18 3.66 6.89
N LEU A 67 -6.81 3.31 8.02
CA LEU A 67 -8.07 3.91 8.45
C LEU A 67 -7.89 5.40 8.74
N LEU A 68 -6.86 5.75 9.52
CA LEU A 68 -6.56 7.13 9.90
C LEU A 68 -6.28 8.01 8.69
N ILE A 69 -5.42 7.55 7.78
CA ILE A 69 -5.08 8.28 6.55
C ILE A 69 -6.33 8.48 5.68
N ARG A 70 -7.18 7.48 5.52
CA ARG A 70 -8.39 7.59 4.71
C ARG A 70 -9.40 8.55 5.32
N ILE A 71 -9.61 8.53 6.65
CA ILE A 71 -10.48 9.49 7.34
C ILE A 71 -9.93 10.90 7.17
N PHE A 72 -8.62 11.10 7.35
CA PHE A 72 -7.95 12.39 7.13
C PHE A 72 -8.21 12.93 5.72
N TYR A 73 -7.94 12.14 4.67
CA TYR A 73 -8.18 12.56 3.30
C TYR A 73 -9.66 12.79 2.98
N THR A 74 -10.57 12.01 3.55
CA THR A 74 -12.01 12.19 3.35
C THR A 74 -12.49 13.52 3.92
N LEU A 75 -12.01 13.89 5.11
CA LEU A 75 -12.34 15.18 5.73
C LEU A 75 -11.73 16.34 4.94
N VAL A 76 -10.43 16.28 4.66
CA VAL A 76 -9.72 17.35 3.95
C VAL A 76 -10.28 17.54 2.53
N ALA A 77 -10.56 16.46 1.80
CA ALA A 77 -11.20 16.53 0.49
C ALA A 77 -12.67 16.96 0.58
N GLY A 78 -13.38 16.62 1.65
CA GLY A 78 -14.76 17.03 1.87
C GLY A 78 -14.90 18.55 2.08
N PHE A 79 -13.98 19.15 2.84
CA PHE A 79 -14.01 20.59 3.11
C PHE A 79 -13.33 21.45 2.03
N LEU A 80 -12.17 21.02 1.54
CA LEU A 80 -11.33 21.81 0.61
C LEU A 80 -11.34 21.27 -0.83
N GLY A 81 -12.08 20.18 -1.10
CA GLY A 81 -12.13 19.58 -2.43
C GLY A 81 -10.77 19.06 -2.91
N PHE A 82 -10.52 19.22 -4.20
CA PHE A 82 -9.29 18.79 -4.86
C PHE A 82 -8.04 19.51 -4.31
N PHE A 83 -8.18 20.79 -3.94
CA PHE A 83 -7.09 21.54 -3.32
C PHE A 83 -6.64 20.90 -2.00
N GLY A 84 -7.60 20.46 -1.19
CA GLY A 84 -7.33 19.71 0.04
C GLY A 84 -6.54 18.42 -0.20
N LEU A 85 -6.84 17.69 -1.28
CA LEU A 85 -6.09 16.48 -1.65
C LEU A 85 -4.60 16.76 -1.92
N PHE A 86 -4.27 17.86 -2.62
CA PHE A 86 -2.86 18.25 -2.85
C PHE A 86 -2.16 18.65 -1.57
N MET A 87 -2.82 19.49 -0.75
CA MET A 87 -2.25 19.96 0.50
C MET A 87 -2.03 18.81 1.49
N GLY A 88 -3.01 17.90 1.59
CA GLY A 88 -2.89 16.67 2.38
C GLY A 88 -1.75 15.77 1.89
N ASN A 89 -1.58 15.63 0.58
CA ASN A 89 -0.46 14.87 0.01
C ASN A 89 0.90 15.46 0.39
N ILE A 90 1.07 16.78 0.24
CA ILE A 90 2.32 17.46 0.60
C ILE A 90 2.61 17.26 2.10
N LEU A 91 1.60 17.41 2.95
CA LEU A 91 1.74 17.23 4.39
C LEU A 91 2.16 15.81 4.76
N VAL A 92 1.54 14.79 4.17
CA VAL A 92 1.89 13.38 4.40
C VAL A 92 3.31 13.09 3.93
N ILE A 93 3.71 13.54 2.73
CA ILE A 93 5.07 13.35 2.22
C ILE A 93 6.10 14.03 3.13
N MET A 94 5.82 15.26 3.56
CA MET A 94 6.69 16.00 4.48
C MET A 94 6.83 15.27 5.82
N HIS A 95 5.73 14.74 6.36
CA HIS A 95 5.74 13.94 7.58
C HIS A 95 6.62 12.69 7.40
N MET A 96 6.46 11.96 6.30
CA MET A 96 7.28 10.79 5.99
C MET A 96 8.77 11.13 5.83
N ALA A 97 9.11 12.31 5.30
CA ALA A 97 10.50 12.76 5.15
C ALA A 97 11.19 13.05 6.49
N SER A 98 10.41 13.46 7.49
CA SER A 98 10.89 13.68 8.86
C SER A 98 11.14 12.37 9.61
N LEU A 99 10.46 11.28 9.23
CA LEU A 99 10.59 10.00 9.90
C LEU A 99 11.95 9.33 9.61
N ARG A 100 12.54 8.79 10.67
CA ARG A 100 13.77 8.01 10.65
C ARG A 100 13.47 6.62 11.22
N SER A 101 13.82 5.57 10.48
CA SER A 101 13.71 4.18 10.92
C SER A 101 15.11 3.62 11.07
N PHE A 102 15.50 3.25 12.30
CA PHE A 102 16.87 2.77 12.61
C PHE A 102 18.00 3.68 12.05
N ARG A 103 17.85 5.00 12.21
CA ARG A 103 18.73 6.07 11.66
C ARG A 103 18.74 6.21 10.12
N VAL A 104 17.93 5.46 9.39
CA VAL A 104 17.74 5.58 7.94
C VAL A 104 16.49 6.43 7.67
N PRO A 105 16.54 7.44 6.78
CA PRO A 105 15.34 8.14 6.30
C PRO A 105 14.27 7.18 5.80
N TYR A 106 13.01 7.36 6.22
CA TYR A 106 11.91 6.49 5.79
C TYR A 106 11.70 6.53 4.27
N LEU A 107 11.94 7.69 3.66
CA LEU A 107 11.89 7.88 2.21
C LEU A 107 13.18 7.47 1.48
N SER A 108 14.17 6.86 2.14
CA SER A 108 15.36 6.36 1.44
C SER A 108 14.96 5.25 0.46
N PRO A 109 15.40 5.27 -0.82
CA PRO A 109 16.40 6.14 -1.47
C PRO A 109 15.80 7.28 -2.34
N LEU A 110 14.50 7.60 -2.19
CA LEU A 110 13.86 8.76 -2.83
C LEU A 110 14.27 10.09 -2.17
N ALA A 111 14.52 10.07 -0.86
CA ALA A 111 15.08 11.18 -0.12
C ALA A 111 15.95 10.64 1.02
N PRO A 112 17.30 10.67 0.91
CA PRO A 112 18.12 11.29 -0.14
C PRO A 112 18.25 10.45 -1.43
N LEU A 113 18.32 11.11 -2.59
CA LEU A 113 18.39 10.47 -3.91
C LEU A 113 19.76 9.81 -4.17
N TRP A 114 19.80 8.48 -4.24
CA TRP A 114 20.97 7.73 -4.73
C TRP A 114 20.64 6.82 -5.90
N HIS A 115 21.17 7.15 -7.08
CA HIS A 115 20.96 6.43 -8.33
C HIS A 115 21.35 4.94 -8.29
N GLY A 116 22.27 4.55 -7.41
CA GLY A 116 22.66 3.15 -7.21
C GLY A 116 21.61 2.30 -6.49
N ASP A 117 20.87 2.91 -5.57
CA ASP A 117 19.93 2.22 -4.67
C ASP A 117 18.49 2.23 -5.23
N LEU A 118 18.19 3.10 -6.22
CA LEU A 118 16.91 3.12 -6.94
C LEU A 118 16.61 1.80 -7.69
N LYS A 119 17.65 1.04 -8.08
CA LYS A 119 17.54 -0.27 -8.74
C LYS A 119 17.09 -1.41 -7.81
N ASP A 120 16.97 -1.15 -6.51
CA ASP A 120 16.39 -2.10 -5.54
C ASP A 120 15.02 -1.62 -5.06
N SER A 121 14.75 -0.31 -5.10
CA SER A 121 13.51 0.29 -4.60
C SER A 121 12.41 0.54 -5.63
N LEU A 122 12.73 0.93 -6.87
CA LEU A 122 11.72 1.23 -7.91
C LEU A 122 11.45 0.04 -8.84
N VAL A 123 12.51 -0.66 -9.23
CA VAL A 123 12.44 -1.86 -10.06
C VAL A 123 13.24 -2.91 -9.32
N ARG A 124 12.64 -4.04 -8.94
CA ARG A 124 13.36 -5.10 -8.23
C ARG A 124 14.31 -5.80 -9.20
N ALA A 125 15.52 -5.27 -9.34
CA ALA A 125 16.55 -5.88 -10.18
C ALA A 125 16.95 -7.26 -9.58
N PRO A 126 17.35 -8.22 -10.42
CA PRO A 126 17.77 -9.52 -9.93
C PRO A 126 19.08 -9.41 -9.15
N TRP A 127 19.23 -10.24 -8.11
CA TRP A 127 20.31 -10.18 -7.11
C TRP A 127 21.72 -10.20 -7.70
N TRP A 128 21.93 -10.83 -8.86
CA TRP A 128 23.22 -10.89 -9.56
C TRP A 128 23.67 -9.55 -10.16
N PHE A 129 22.76 -8.59 -10.35
CA PHE A 129 23.08 -7.24 -10.83
C PHE A 129 23.30 -6.24 -9.67
N MET A 130 23.09 -6.67 -8.42
CA MET A 130 23.24 -5.86 -7.21
C MET A 130 24.60 -6.06 -6.54
N THR A 131 25.66 -5.57 -7.19
CA THR A 131 27.05 -5.72 -6.69
C THR A 131 27.37 -4.82 -5.49
N ASN A 132 26.64 -3.70 -5.32
CA ASN A 132 26.88 -2.72 -4.25
C ASN A 132 25.82 -2.84 -3.15
N ARG A 133 26.23 -2.64 -1.90
CA ARG A 133 25.31 -2.53 -0.76
C ARG A 133 24.67 -1.13 -0.71
N PRO A 134 23.42 -0.99 -0.25
CA PRO A 134 22.80 0.31 0.00
C PRO A 134 23.68 1.19 0.89
N ARG A 135 23.93 2.44 0.49
CA ARG A 135 25.00 3.26 1.09
C ARG A 135 24.74 3.59 2.57
N LEU A 136 23.48 3.62 3.01
CA LEU A 136 23.12 3.90 4.40
C LEU A 136 23.48 2.80 5.39
N ASN A 137 23.52 1.54 4.94
CA ASN A 137 23.78 0.38 5.81
C ASN A 137 25.16 -0.26 5.56
N GLY A 138 25.95 0.26 4.61
CA GLY A 138 27.17 -0.37 4.08
C GLY A 138 28.46 0.47 4.16
N LEU A 139 28.53 1.48 5.05
CA LEU A 139 29.64 2.43 5.09
C LEU A 139 31.04 1.81 5.30
N GLN A 140 31.13 0.67 5.98
CA GLN A 140 32.40 -0.05 6.19
C GLN A 140 32.72 -1.10 5.12
N ASN A 141 31.75 -1.55 4.33
CA ASN A 141 31.96 -2.59 3.31
C ASN A 141 31.00 -2.39 2.12
N ILE A 142 31.51 -1.71 1.09
CA ILE A 142 30.71 -1.17 -0.03
C ILE A 142 30.30 -2.27 -1.03
N ARG A 143 31.09 -3.33 -1.16
CA ARG A 143 30.82 -4.43 -2.09
C ARG A 143 30.07 -5.57 -1.40
N ARG A 144 29.00 -6.09 -2.03
CA ARG A 144 28.47 -7.40 -1.67
C ARG A 144 29.49 -8.45 -2.09
N ALA A 145 30.12 -9.10 -1.11
CA ALA A 145 30.87 -10.32 -1.38
C ALA A 145 29.88 -11.42 -1.79
N GLY A 146 30.02 -11.95 -3.01
CA GLY A 146 29.69 -13.35 -3.25
C GLY A 146 28.69 -13.76 -4.33
N ILE A 147 28.03 -12.87 -5.10
CA ILE A 147 27.16 -13.36 -6.21
C ILE A 147 27.24 -12.42 -7.43
N THR A 148 28.23 -12.63 -8.29
CA THR A 148 28.33 -11.98 -9.60
C THR A 148 27.97 -12.92 -10.76
N LYS A 149 27.54 -14.16 -10.47
CA LYS A 149 27.11 -15.13 -11.49
C LYS A 149 25.63 -15.47 -11.30
N PRO A 150 24.84 -15.57 -12.39
CA PRO A 150 23.50 -16.15 -12.32
C PRO A 150 23.60 -17.59 -11.77
N PRO A 151 22.57 -18.11 -11.07
CA PRO A 151 22.53 -19.52 -10.76
C PRO A 151 22.66 -20.29 -12.09
N GLY A 152 23.72 -21.08 -12.22
CA GLY A 152 23.91 -21.94 -13.39
C GLY A 152 22.71 -22.88 -13.54
N PRO A 153 22.41 -23.36 -14.76
CA PRO A 153 21.31 -24.30 -14.96
C PRO A 153 21.51 -25.50 -14.03
N ALA A 154 20.47 -25.84 -13.27
CA ALA A 154 20.46 -27.05 -12.46
C ALA A 154 20.35 -28.25 -13.39
N GLY A 155 21.47 -28.92 -13.67
CA GLY A 155 21.48 -30.21 -14.34
C GLY A 155 22.74 -30.51 -15.12
N GLY A 156 23.38 -31.65 -14.79
CA GLY A 156 24.20 -32.40 -15.72
C GLY A 156 25.67 -32.57 -15.36
N GLU A 157 25.98 -33.23 -14.24
CA GLU A 157 27.23 -34.01 -14.11
C GLU A 157 26.89 -35.40 -13.55
N GLU A 158 25.98 -36.11 -14.25
CA GLU A 158 26.26 -37.50 -14.59
C GLU A 158 27.19 -37.42 -15.81
N GLU A 159 28.47 -37.75 -15.63
CA GLU A 159 29.30 -38.58 -16.53
C GLU A 159 30.81 -38.37 -16.30
N MET A 160 31.45 -39.48 -15.91
CA MET A 160 32.80 -39.95 -16.26
C MET A 160 34.04 -39.40 -15.51
N GLY A 161 34.66 -40.32 -14.75
CA GLY A 161 36.01 -40.23 -14.20
C GLY A 161 36.27 -41.29 -13.14
#